data_AF-A0A0Q5ZCF4-F1
#
_entry.id   AF-A0A0Q5ZCF4-F1
#
_cell.length_a   1.000
_cell.length_b   1.000
_cell.length_c   1.000
_cell.angle_alpha   90.00
_cell.angle_beta   90.00
_cell.angle_gamma   90.00
#
_symmetry.space_group_name_H-M   'P 1'
#
loop_
_entity.id
_entity.type
_entity.pdbx_description
1 polymer ?
#
loop_
_entity_poly.entity_id
_entity_poly.type
_entity_poly.pdbx_seq_one_letter_code
_entity_poly.pdbx_strand_id
1 'polypeptide(L)' 'MSPLAMGGAVSTVIENLLLRKQKLVEQLEKAPSVEDRDKIERQLEQINTALDFLDGPGAKDER' A
#
# COMPACT_ATOMS: atom_id res chain seq x y z
N MET A 1 -14.81 6.87 20.62
CA MET A 1 -13.88 7.30 19.54
C MET A 1 -14.73 7.87 18.42
N SER A 2 -14.43 9.08 17.97
CA SER A 2 -15.25 9.81 16.99
C SER A 2 -14.91 9.38 15.56
N PRO A 3 -15.86 9.39 14.60
CA PRO A 3 -15.66 8.99 13.20
C PRO A 3 -14.51 9.73 12.50
N LEU A 4 -14.26 10.99 12.90
CA LEU A 4 -13.19 11.84 12.40
C LEU A 4 -11.77 11.30 12.69
N ALA A 5 -11.59 10.53 13.76
CA ALA A 5 -10.28 9.96 14.13
C ALA A 5 -9.92 8.74 13.27
N MET A 6 -10.91 7.96 12.80
CA MET A 6 -10.69 6.81 11.93
C MET A 6 -10.29 7.24 10.51
N GLY A 7 -10.94 8.27 9.96
CA GLY A 7 -10.58 8.82 8.65
C GLY A 7 -9.12 9.32 8.57
N GLY A 8 -8.63 9.94 9.64
CA GLY A 8 -7.22 10.38 9.73
C GLY A 8 -6.23 9.21 9.76
N ALA A 9 -6.54 8.15 10.52
CA ALA A 9 -5.69 6.97 10.61
C ALA A 9 -5.61 6.21 9.26
N VAL A 10 -6.73 6.09 8.56
CA VAL A 10 -6.77 5.48 7.21
C VAL A 10 -5.92 6.26 6.22
N SER A 11 -5.97 7.60 6.23
CA SER A 11 -5.13 8.45 5.38
C SER A 11 -3.62 8.21 5.63
N THR A 12 -3.20 8.16 6.89
CA THR A 12 -1.79 7.89 7.24
C THR A 12 -1.33 6.49 6.81
N VAL A 13 -2.21 5.48 6.90
CA VAL A 13 -1.89 4.12 6.44
C VAL A 13 -1.74 4.08 4.92
N ILE A 14 -2.64 4.73 4.18
CA ILE A 14 -2.57 4.83 2.71
C ILE A 14 -1.27 5.52 2.29
N GLU A 15 -0.92 6.66 2.90
CA GLU A 15 0.33 7.37 2.63
C GLU A 15 1.57 6.49 2.87
N ASN A 16 1.60 5.76 3.99
CA ASN A 16 2.69 4.83 4.30
C ASN A 16 2.81 3.69 3.27
N LEU A 17 1.69 3.14 2.81
CA LEU A 17 1.66 2.09 1.79
C LEU A 17 2.15 2.62 0.43
N LEU A 18 1.75 3.83 0.04
CA LEU A 18 2.21 4.48 -1.18
C LEU A 18 3.72 4.75 -1.16
N LEU A 19 4.26 5.26 -0.04
CA LEU A 19 5.70 5.46 0.12
C LEU A 19 6.48 4.15 0.02
N ARG A 20 5.98 3.07 0.64
CA ARG A 20 6.60 1.74 0.54
C ARG A 20 6.57 1.20 -0.88
N LYS A 21 5.45 1.39 -1.59
CA LYS A 21 5.31 1.00 -3.00
C LYS A 21 6.34 1.71 -3.87
N GLN A 22 6.48 3.03 -3.74
CA GLN A 22 7.47 3.81 -4.49
C GLN A 22 8.89 3.28 -4.24
N LYS A 23 9.27 3.06 -2.98
CA LYS A 23 10.57 2.53 -2.61
C LYS A 23 10.83 1.12 -3.17
N LEU A 24 9.80 0.28 -3.30
CA LEU A 24 9.94 -1.05 -3.89
C LEU A 24 10.10 -0.99 -5.40
N VAL A 25 9.40 -0.09 -6.10
CA VAL A 25 9.60 0.16 -7.54
C VAL A 25 11.05 0.59 -7.83
N GLU A 26 11.59 1.52 -7.04
CA GLU A 26 12.99 1.95 -7.18
C GLU A 26 14.01 0.82 -6.90
N GLN A 27 13.68 -0.11 -6.01
CA GLN A 27 14.51 -1.29 -5.74
C GLN A 27 14.41 -2.32 -6.86
N LEU A 28 13.23 -2.48 -7.48
CA LEU A 28 13.01 -3.42 -8.57
C LEU A 28 13.91 -3.10 -9.77
N GLU A 29 14.06 -1.81 -10.10
CA GLU A 29 14.95 -1.35 -11.17
C GLU A 29 16.42 -1.72 -10.92
N LYS A 30 16.83 -1.82 -9.66
CA LYS A 30 18.20 -2.09 -9.22
C LYS A 30 18.45 -3.55 -8.84
N ALA A 31 17.41 -4.39 -8.89
CA ALA A 31 17.47 -5.76 -8.41
C ALA A 31 18.43 -6.62 -9.25
N PRO A 32 19.48 -7.20 -8.63
CA PRO A 32 20.58 -7.86 -9.35
C PRO A 32 20.23 -9.25 -9.84
N SER A 33 19.19 -9.87 -9.28
CA SER A 33 18.79 -11.24 -9.59
C SER A 33 17.29 -11.37 -9.83
N VAL A 34 16.89 -12.42 -10.55
CA VAL A 34 15.48 -12.77 -10.75
C VAL A 34 14.80 -13.07 -9.42
N GLU A 35 15.48 -13.76 -8.50
CA GLU A 35 14.93 -14.06 -7.18
C GLU A 35 14.63 -12.79 -6.36
N ASP A 36 15.51 -11.79 -6.42
CA ASP A 36 15.29 -10.51 -5.74
C ASP A 36 14.12 -9.74 -6.38
N ARG A 37 13.99 -9.79 -7.71
CA ARG A 37 12.83 -9.21 -8.42
C ARG A 37 11.53 -9.88 -8.00
N ASP A 38 11.49 -11.21 -7.98
CA ASP A 38 10.31 -11.98 -7.58
C ASP A 38 9.84 -11.63 -6.16
N LYS A 39 10.78 -11.44 -5.22
CA LYS A 39 10.45 -11.02 -3.84
C LYS A 39 9.85 -9.62 -3.82
N ILE A 40 10.43 -8.68 -4.56
CA ILE A 40 9.94 -7.29 -4.64
C ILE A 40 8.56 -7.24 -5.31
N GLU A 41 8.35 -8.00 -6.39
CA GLU A 41 7.08 -8.09 -7.11
C GLU A 41 5.96 -8.64 -6.21
N ARG A 42 6.23 -9.69 -5.42
CA ARG A 42 5.26 -10.20 -4.43
C ARG A 42 4.91 -9.15 -3.37
N GLN A 43 5.87 -8.36 -2.92
CA GLN A 43 5.61 -7.28 -1.95
C GLN A 43 4.78 -6.15 -2.56
N LEU A 44 5.05 -5.80 -3.83
CA LEU A 44 4.26 -4.82 -4.57
C LEU A 44 2.82 -5.29 -4.75
N GLU A 45 2.60 -6.56 -5.06
CA GLU A 45 1.28 -7.17 -5.18
C GLU A 45 0.49 -7.05 -3.85
N GLN A 46 1.10 -7.43 -2.73
CA GLN A 46 0.48 -7.32 -1.40
C GLN A 46 0.07 -5.88 -1.06
N ILE A 47 0.92 -4.90 -1.39
CA ILE A 47 0.60 -3.49 -1.15
C ILE A 47 -0.54 -3.02 -2.04
N ASN A 48 -0.56 -3.39 -3.31
CA ASN A 48 -1.65 -3.02 -4.22
C ASN A 48 -2.98 -3.59 -3.75
N THR A 49 -3.00 -4.87 -3.37
CA THR A 49 -4.18 -5.50 -2.77
C THR A 49 -4.65 -4.76 -1.52
N ALA A 50 -3.73 -4.40 -0.61
CA ALA A 50 -4.09 -3.64 0.59
C ALA A 50 -4.65 -2.25 0.26
N LEU A 51 -4.08 -1.55 -0.73
CA LEU A 51 -4.58 -0.26 -1.19
C LEU A 51 -5.97 -0.38 -1.84
N ASP A 52 -6.22 -1.41 -2.65
CA ASP A 52 -7.52 -1.67 -3.27
C ASP A 52 -8.60 -1.91 -2.22
N PHE A 53 -8.28 -2.62 -1.13
CA PHE A 53 -9.18 -2.79 0.00
C PHE A 53 -9.50 -1.48 0.71
N LEU A 54 -8.54 -0.56 0.81
CA LEU A 54 -8.70 0.73 1.47
C LEU A 54 -9.38 1.80 0.59
N ASP A 55 -9.32 1.68 -0.73
CA ASP A 55 -10.01 2.58 -1.68
C ASP A 55 -11.40 2.07 -2.10
N GLY A 56 -11.70 0.79 -1.81
CA GLY A 56 -12.98 0.15 -2.10
C GLY A 56 -14.18 0.84 -1.44
N PRO A 57 -15.41 0.64 -1.99
CA PRO A 57 -16.61 1.36 -1.56
C PRO A 57 -16.93 1.19 -0.07
N GLY A 58 -16.53 0.08 0.57
CA GLY A 58 -16.71 -0.14 2.01
C GLY A 58 -15.83 0.72 2.93
N ALA A 59 -14.79 1.38 2.42
CA ALA A 59 -13.94 2.29 3.21
C ALA A 59 -14.49 3.72 3.28
N LYS A 60 -15.45 4.07 2.40
CA LYS A 60 -16.09 5.39 2.33
C LYS A 60 -17.54 5.38 2.84
N ASP A 61 -18.13 4.19 3.01
CA ASP A 61 -19.52 3.93 3.41
C ASP A 61 -19.65 3.62 4.93
N GLU A 62 -19.06 4.49 5.76
CA GLU A 62 -19.38 4.57 7.20
C GLU A 62 -19.65 6.05 7.59
N ARG A 63 -20.25 6.81 6.68
CA ARG A 63 -20.67 8.21 6.93
C ARG A 63 -22.11 8.32 7.39
#